data_AF-A0A7K4WLZ4-F1
#
_entry.id   AF-A0A7K4WLZ4-F1
#
_cell.length_a   1.000
_cell.length_b   1.000
_cell.length_c   1.000
_cell.angle_alpha   90.00
_cell.angle_beta   90.00
_cell.angle_gamma   90.00
#
_symmetry.space_group_name_H-M   'P 1'
#
loop_
_entity.id
_entity.type
_entity.pdbx_description
1 polymer ?
#
loop_
_entity_poly.entity_id
_entity_poly.type
_entity_poly.pdbx_seq_one_letter_code
_entity_poly.pdbx_strand_id
1 'polypeptide(L)'
;DPRGLYTCKVGEKTEKKLQVHYRMCQNCIEVDAATISGIVIADVVATVLLAVAVYCVTGHDRGHMSRASDRQNLIANEQLYQ
;
A
#
# COMPACT_ATOMS: atom_id res chain seq x y z
N ASP A 1 -14.38 -28.81 -4.04
CA ASP A 1 -13.83 -29.39 -5.29
C ASP A 1 -14.51 -30.70 -5.65
N PRO A 2 -15.52 -30.72 -6.52
CA PRO A 2 -16.01 -31.98 -7.06
C PRO A 2 -14.89 -32.59 -7.92
N ARG A 3 -14.36 -33.71 -7.46
CA ARG A 3 -13.37 -34.52 -8.17
C ARG A 3 -13.81 -35.96 -8.10
N GLY A 4 -13.77 -36.67 -9.22
CA GLY A 4 -14.16 -38.08 -9.24
C GLY A 4 -14.68 -38.54 -10.59
N LEU A 5 -14.89 -39.84 -10.69
CA LEU A 5 -15.49 -40.48 -11.85
C LEU A 5 -16.99 -40.61 -11.63
N TYR A 6 -17.77 -39.95 -12.48
CA TYR A 6 -19.22 -40.02 -12.47
C TYR A 6 -19.68 -40.93 -13.60
N THR A 7 -20.74 -41.70 -13.36
CA THR A 7 -21.27 -42.62 -14.38
C THR A 7 -22.75 -42.33 -14.58
N CYS A 8 -23.14 -42.12 -15.83
CA CYS A 8 -24.54 -41.99 -16.23
C CYS A 8 -24.99 -43.28 -16.91
N LYS A 9 -26.12 -43.84 -16.47
CA LYS A 9 -26.75 -45.02 -17.09
C LYS A 9 -28.05 -44.59 -17.77
N VAL A 10 -28.16 -44.83 -19.07
CA VAL A 10 -29.43 -44.69 -19.81
C VAL A 10 -29.92 -46.08 -20.17
N GLY A 11 -30.98 -46.53 -19.48
CA GLY A 11 -31.47 -47.91 -19.54
C GLY A 11 -30.43 -48.92 -19.02
N GLU A 12 -30.53 -50.18 -19.45
CA GLU A 12 -29.62 -51.26 -19.03
C GLU A 12 -28.25 -51.26 -19.74
N LYS A 13 -28.07 -50.53 -20.86
CA LYS A 13 -26.98 -50.84 -21.82
C LYS A 13 -25.93 -49.75 -22.04
N THR A 14 -26.18 -48.50 -21.64
CA THR A 14 -25.24 -47.41 -21.94
C THR A 14 -24.72 -46.77 -20.66
N GLU A 15 -23.55 -47.24 -20.21
CA GLU A 15 -22.77 -46.57 -19.16
C GLU A 15 -21.84 -45.54 -19.79
N LYS A 16 -22.08 -44.25 -19.53
CA LYS A 16 -21.17 -43.16 -19.90
C LYS A 16 -20.42 -42.71 -18.65
N LYS A 17 -19.09 -42.76 -18.71
CA LYS A 17 -18.20 -42.32 -17.61
C LYS A 17 -17.69 -40.91 -17.89
N LEU A 18 -17.69 -40.06 -16.87
CA LEU A 18 -17.21 -38.67 -16.90
C LEU A 18 -16.25 -38.47 -15.74
N GLN A 19 -14.98 -38.18 -16.04
CA GLN A 19 -14.01 -37.82 -15.01
C GLN A 19 -14.06 -36.31 -14.79
N VAL A 20 -14.58 -35.90 -13.64
CA VAL A 20 -14.62 -34.49 -13.23
C VAL A 20 -13.37 -34.20 -12.43
N HIS A 21 -12.62 -33.18 -12.84
CA HIS A 21 -11.50 -32.65 -12.08
C HIS A 21 -11.64 -31.13 -12.01
N TYR A 22 -12.43 -30.66 -11.06
CA TYR A 22 -12.66 -29.23 -10.86
C TYR A 22 -11.98 -28.73 -9.59
N ARG A 23 -11.34 -27.57 -9.69
CA ARG A 23 -10.78 -26.84 -8.54
C ARG A 23 -11.63 -25.62 -8.23
N MET A 24 -12.36 -25.64 -7.12
CA MET A 24 -13.16 -24.50 -6.70
C MET A 24 -12.21 -23.49 -6.04
N CYS A 25 -12.18 -22.27 -6.58
CA CYS A 25 -11.33 -21.19 -6.12
C CYS A 25 -12.22 -20.08 -5.53
N GLN A 26 -12.43 -20.08 -4.21
CA GLN A 26 -13.25 -19.03 -3.56
C GLN A 26 -12.49 -17.70 -3.35
N ASN A 27 -11.16 -17.74 -3.30
CA ASN A 27 -10.29 -16.58 -3.02
C ASN A 27 -9.17 -16.41 -4.05
N CYS A 28 -9.32 -16.97 -5.25
CA CYS A 28 -8.29 -16.82 -6.27
C CYS A 28 -8.46 -15.46 -6.93
N ILE A 29 -7.46 -14.62 -6.78
CA ILE A 29 -7.41 -13.29 -7.39
C ILE A 29 -6.85 -13.51 -8.79
N GLU A 30 -7.56 -13.04 -9.81
CA GLU A 30 -7.02 -13.00 -11.16
C GLU A 30 -5.93 -11.94 -11.21
N VAL A 31 -4.69 -12.40 -11.23
CA VAL A 31 -3.52 -11.53 -11.22
C VAL A 31 -3.18 -11.17 -12.66
N ASP A 32 -3.90 -10.19 -13.21
CA ASP A 32 -3.55 -9.60 -14.51
C ASP A 32 -2.31 -8.71 -14.40
N ALA A 33 -1.61 -8.53 -15.53
CA ALA A 33 -0.43 -7.65 -15.61
C ALA A 33 -0.75 -6.21 -15.16
N ALA A 34 -1.97 -5.72 -15.40
CA ALA A 34 -2.42 -4.42 -14.91
C ALA A 34 -2.50 -4.37 -13.37
N THR A 35 -3.01 -5.43 -12.73
CA THR A 35 -3.12 -5.50 -11.26
C THR A 35 -1.74 -5.54 -10.60
N ILE A 36 -0.82 -6.37 -11.13
CA ILE A 36 0.57 -6.43 -10.61
C ILE A 36 1.26 -5.08 -10.76
N SER A 37 1.17 -4.48 -11.95
CA SER A 37 1.84 -3.21 -12.22
C SER A 37 1.26 -2.08 -11.36
N GLY A 38 -0.06 -2.06 -11.15
CA GLY A 38 -0.70 -1.12 -10.23
C GLY A 38 -0.20 -1.26 -8.78
N ILE A 39 -0.07 -2.50 -8.28
CA ILE A 39 0.44 -2.77 -6.93
C ILE A 39 1.88 -2.25 -6.79
N VAL A 40 2.75 -2.54 -7.77
CA VAL A 40 4.16 -2.11 -7.73
C VAL A 40 4.28 -0.59 -7.77
N ILE A 41 3.53 0.09 -8.66
CA ILE A 41 3.56 1.55 -8.77
C ILE A 41 3.05 2.19 -7.48
N ALA A 42 1.94 1.67 -6.92
CA ALA A 42 1.39 2.18 -5.67
C ALA A 42 2.37 2.04 -4.51
N ASP A 43 3.08 0.92 -4.42
CA ASP A 43 4.09 0.67 -3.38
C ASP A 43 5.29 1.64 -3.49
N VAL A 44 5.77 1.87 -4.72
CA VAL A 44 6.85 2.84 -4.97
C VAL A 44 6.41 4.25 -4.57
N VAL A 45 5.21 4.68 -4.97
CA VAL A 45 4.68 6.00 -4.62
C VAL A 45 4.52 6.14 -3.11
N ALA A 46 3.94 5.15 -2.44
CA ALA A 46 3.78 5.15 -0.98
C ALA A 46 5.14 5.27 -0.27
N THR A 47 6.13 4.49 -0.71
CA THR A 47 7.48 4.51 -0.16
C THR A 47 8.14 5.89 -0.33
N VAL A 48 7.99 6.52 -1.49
CA VAL A 48 8.52 7.88 -1.75
C VAL A 48 7.85 8.90 -0.85
N LEU A 49 6.53 8.85 -0.68
CA LEU A 49 5.80 9.76 0.21
C LEU A 49 6.26 9.60 1.67
N LEU A 50 6.44 8.37 2.14
CA LEU A 50 6.97 8.10 3.47
C LEU A 50 8.40 8.62 3.62
N ALA A 51 9.26 8.44 2.63
CA ALA A 51 10.63 8.94 2.65
C ALA A 51 10.66 10.48 2.72
N VAL A 52 9.83 11.17 1.94
CA VAL A 52 9.69 12.64 1.99
C VAL A 52 9.15 13.09 3.34
N ALA A 53 8.15 12.41 3.89
CA ALA A 53 7.61 12.74 5.21
C ALA A 53 8.69 12.65 6.29
N VAL A 54 9.47 11.55 6.32
CA VAL A 54 10.59 11.38 7.26
C VAL A 54 11.66 12.45 7.03
N TYR A 55 12.00 12.76 5.78
CA TYR A 55 12.96 13.81 5.45
C TYR A 55 12.51 15.18 5.95
N CYS A 56 11.23 15.53 5.78
CA CYS A 56 10.68 16.79 6.26
C CYS A 56 10.66 16.87 7.79
N VAL A 57 10.28 15.78 8.48
CA VAL A 57 10.27 15.74 9.96
C VAL A 57 11.69 15.84 10.54
N THR A 58 12.64 15.10 9.98
CA THR A 58 14.04 15.11 10.44
C THR A 58 14.83 16.34 9.98
N GLY A 59 14.44 16.94 8.85
CA GLY A 59 15.05 18.14 8.29
C GLY A 59 14.57 19.44 8.95
N HIS A 60 13.46 19.42 9.69
CA HIS A 60 12.94 20.61 10.39
C HIS A 60 13.91 21.16 11.45
N ASP A 61 14.81 20.33 11.98
CA ASP A 61 15.87 20.76 12.91
C ASP A 61 17.11 21.35 12.21
N ARG A 62 17.25 21.15 10.89
CA ARG A 62 18.44 21.56 10.11
C ARG A 62 18.21 22.75 9.17
N GLY A 63 16.97 23.16 8.92
CA GLY A 63 16.63 24.17 7.90
C GLY A 63 16.02 25.49 8.40
N HIS A 64 15.46 25.53 9.61
CA HIS A 64 14.90 26.77 10.19
C HIS A 64 15.87 27.45 11.17
N MET A 65 17.14 27.59 10.80
CA MET A 65 17.82 28.86 11.06
C MET A 65 17.28 29.91 10.08
N SER A 66 16.00 30.25 10.24
CA SER A 66 15.51 31.53 9.76
C SER A 66 16.13 32.58 10.67
N ARG A 67 17.35 32.97 10.30
CA ARG A 67 18.08 34.12 10.80
C ARG A 67 17.31 35.38 10.35
N ALA A 68 16.17 35.62 10.97
CA ALA A 68 15.33 36.81 10.81
C ALA A 68 14.30 36.94 11.95
N SER A 69 14.73 36.84 13.22
CA SER A 69 14.04 37.51 14.34
C SER A 69 15.05 38.14 15.29
N ASP A 70 16.18 38.53 14.74
CA ASP A 70 17.10 39.45 15.38
C ASP A 70 16.74 40.84 14.84
N ARG A 71 15.68 41.45 15.41
CA ARG A 71 15.50 42.89 15.60
C ARG A 71 14.30 43.16 16.51
N GLN A 72 14.64 43.75 17.65
CA GLN A 72 13.83 44.64 18.51
C GLN A 72 12.80 43.90 19.38
N ASN A 73 13.05 43.68 20.67
CA ASN A 73 13.02 44.77 21.65
C ASN A 73 13.79 44.43 22.95
N LEU A 74 15.13 44.47 22.93
CA LEU A 74 15.87 44.74 24.16
C LEU A 74 15.74 46.24 24.41
N ILE A 75 14.72 46.60 25.20
CA ILE A 75 14.59 47.93 25.78
C ILE A 75 15.84 48.13 26.64
N ALA A 76 16.80 48.90 26.12
CA ALA A 76 17.84 49.51 26.93
C ALA A 76 17.16 50.54 27.85
N ASN A 77 16.62 50.07 28.98
CA ASN A 77 16.23 50.95 30.07
C ASN A 77 17.43 51.09 31.02
N GLU A 78 18.43 51.85 30.58
CA GLU A 78 19.63 52.19 31.34
C GLU A 78 19.55 53.60 31.99
N GLN A 79 18.35 54.14 32.26
CA GLN A 79 18.21 55.54 32.70
C GLN A 79 17.18 55.83 33.80
N LEU A 80 16.70 54.85 34.59
CA LEU A 80 15.79 55.20 35.70
C LEU A 80 15.93 54.29 36.92
N TYR A 81 16.93 54.56 37.75
CA TYR A 81 16.74 54.87 39.17
C TYR A 81 18.10 55.31 39.73
N GLN A 82 18.24 56.64 39.72
CA GLN A 82 19.20 57.40 40.52
C GLN A 82 18.56 57.68 41.88
#